data_AF-A0A6A6U2T8-F1
#
_entry.id   AF-A0A6A6U2T8-F1
#
_cell.length_a   1.000
_cell.length_b   1.000
_cell.length_c   1.000
_cell.angle_alpha   90.00
_cell.angle_beta   90.00
_cell.angle_gamma   90.00
#
_symmetry.space_group_name_H-M   'P 1'
#
loop_
_entity.id
_entity.type
_entity.pdbx_description
1 polymer ?
#
loop_
_entity_poly.entity_id
_entity_poly.type
_entity_poly.pdbx_seq_one_letter_code
_entity_poly.pdbx_strand_id
1 'polypeptide(L)'
;MSFYFEPVWQGMNAGGYGNCTKDVHAAVLEMDNIMADADKAKALKLRFLGAGADTNSNAGFADALSVLFYQWQSYGVDGGTGAVRDFCDWISTDRQSGTTAPAEGWAASKGVDFVLKQWVTWPNWATAVNMNLGSNCKGPAEGSKANRTLMAHSPLKMEVDGCDLETASSDPDAISWTYQYCTQWGFFQYSNIGDHQLVSKYNDQQHQIDYCNRQFPDGKSSGLLPAIPKADETNKHFGGWTIRPSQVFWSGGQFDPWRTLSPLSDQDFAPKATFTQDIPTCAAPPTASPPSYGDHDDDDENDDEDDDAEERAQRSIVKRGTDALFSFLVPDAEHCFDFRTSVKQGAPARQLFNDALTGWLKCFKSGLNSPPTHY
;
A
#
# COMPACT_ATOMS: atom_id res chain seq x y z
N MET A 1 5.25 -6.37 10.88
CA MET A 1 5.77 -5.26 10.05
C MET A 1 4.93 -5.20 8.78
N SER A 2 4.45 -4.03 8.41
CA SER A 2 3.70 -3.83 7.16
C SER A 2 4.66 -3.52 6.01
N PHE A 3 4.27 -3.89 4.79
CA PHE A 3 5.08 -3.74 3.57
C PHE A 3 4.50 -2.71 2.58
N TYR A 4 3.40 -2.05 2.95
CA TYR A 4 2.74 -1.05 2.10
C TYR A 4 3.68 0.11 1.73
N PHE A 5 4.44 0.63 2.70
CA PHE A 5 5.36 1.75 2.46
C PHE A 5 6.71 1.34 1.86
N GLU A 6 6.95 0.04 1.64
CA GLU A 6 8.22 -0.44 1.08
C GLU A 6 8.36 -0.06 -0.41
N PRO A 7 7.36 -0.32 -1.29
CA PRO A 7 7.39 0.20 -2.66
C PRO A 7 7.46 1.74 -2.75
N VAL A 8 6.90 2.44 -1.77
CA VAL A 8 7.00 3.92 -1.66
C VAL A 8 8.46 4.32 -1.47
N TRP A 9 9.15 3.73 -0.49
CA TRP A 9 10.57 3.98 -0.26
C TRP A 9 11.40 3.64 -1.50
N GLN A 10 11.15 2.48 -2.14
CA GLN A 10 11.86 2.05 -3.33
C GLN A 10 11.68 3.03 -4.49
N GLY A 11 10.45 3.44 -4.77
CA GLY A 11 10.14 4.38 -5.84
C GLY A 11 10.71 5.77 -5.58
N MET A 12 10.69 6.25 -4.34
CA MET A 12 11.34 7.52 -3.98
C MET A 12 12.84 7.48 -4.28
N ASN A 13 13.53 6.41 -3.89
CA ASN A 13 14.95 6.26 -4.15
C ASN A 13 15.25 6.13 -5.65
N ALA A 14 14.46 5.35 -6.38
CA ALA A 14 14.57 5.23 -7.84
C ALA A 14 14.33 6.58 -8.55
N GLY A 15 13.41 7.40 -8.02
CA GLY A 15 13.08 8.74 -8.51
C GLY A 15 14.07 9.84 -8.09
N GLY A 16 15.18 9.51 -7.42
CA GLY A 16 16.21 10.47 -7.03
C GLY A 16 15.99 11.19 -5.69
N TYR A 17 15.04 10.73 -4.87
CA TYR A 17 14.68 11.30 -3.57
C TYR A 17 15.35 10.59 -2.37
N GLY A 18 16.50 9.94 -2.59
CA GLY A 18 17.18 9.14 -1.56
C GLY A 18 17.76 9.94 -0.38
N ASN A 19 18.01 11.25 -0.56
CA ASN A 19 18.36 12.14 0.57
C ASN A 19 17.13 12.44 1.43
N CYS A 20 15.99 12.71 0.80
CA CYS A 20 14.71 12.97 1.46
C CYS A 20 14.25 11.75 2.26
N THR A 21 14.35 10.52 1.74
CA THR A 21 13.96 9.31 2.48
C THR A 21 14.81 9.11 3.74
N LYS A 22 16.12 9.41 3.70
CA LYS A 22 17.00 9.37 4.88
C LYS A 22 16.62 10.42 5.92
N ASP A 23 16.30 11.62 5.47
CA ASP A 23 15.86 12.72 6.34
C ASP A 23 14.52 12.40 7.01
N VAL A 24 13.55 11.89 6.25
CA VAL A 24 12.26 11.42 6.78
C VAL A 24 12.47 10.31 7.79
N HIS A 25 13.27 9.30 7.46
CA HIS A 25 13.55 8.18 8.35
C HIS A 25 14.12 8.65 9.69
N ALA A 26 15.16 9.49 9.66
CA ALA A 26 15.76 10.04 10.87
C ALA A 26 14.77 10.89 11.68
N ALA A 27 13.99 11.74 11.01
CA ALA A 27 12.99 12.58 11.66
C ALA A 27 11.88 11.75 12.32
N VAL A 28 11.38 10.71 11.66
CA VAL A 28 10.36 9.81 12.18
C VAL A 28 10.86 9.05 13.40
N LEU A 29 12.08 8.49 13.35
CA LEU A 29 12.67 7.81 14.51
C LEU A 29 12.87 8.77 15.70
N GLU A 30 13.30 10.00 15.45
CA GLU A 30 13.43 11.00 16.51
C GLU A 30 12.09 11.39 17.11
N MET A 31 11.06 11.62 16.28
CA MET A 31 9.71 11.89 16.76
C MET A 31 9.15 10.72 17.57
N ASP A 32 9.40 9.48 17.15
CA ASP A 32 9.03 8.27 17.88
C ASP A 32 9.71 8.19 19.26
N ASN A 33 10.96 8.66 19.37
CA ASN A 33 11.70 8.72 20.64
C ASN A 33 11.15 9.83 21.54
N ILE A 34 10.88 11.01 20.99
CA ILE A 34 10.28 12.14 21.72
C ILE A 34 8.90 11.75 22.27
N MET A 35 8.10 11.06 21.47
CA MET A 35 6.74 10.64 21.82
C MET A 35 6.66 9.56 22.91
N ALA A 36 7.78 8.94 23.29
CA ALA A 36 7.85 8.01 24.41
C ALA A 36 7.64 8.70 25.78
N ASP A 37 7.87 10.01 25.85
CA ASP A 37 7.57 10.84 27.02
C ASP A 37 6.29 11.63 26.77
N ALA A 38 5.31 11.52 27.68
CA ALA A 38 3.98 12.07 27.48
C ALA A 38 3.95 13.61 27.38
N ASP A 39 4.77 14.31 28.16
CA ASP A 39 4.80 15.78 28.14
C ASP A 39 5.54 16.29 26.91
N LYS A 40 6.62 15.60 26.51
CA LYS A 40 7.31 15.90 25.24
C LYS A 40 6.45 15.60 24.02
N ALA A 41 5.65 14.53 24.05
CA ALA A 41 4.70 14.21 22.98
C ALA A 41 3.68 15.33 22.76
N LYS A 42 3.12 15.90 23.84
CA LYS A 42 2.21 17.05 23.77
C LYS A 42 2.90 18.26 23.16
N ALA A 43 4.11 18.57 23.62
CA ALA A 43 4.88 19.69 23.09
C ALA A 43 5.22 19.51 21.60
N LEU A 44 5.55 18.29 21.17
CA LEU A 44 5.82 17.97 19.76
C LEU A 44 4.57 18.18 18.89
N LYS A 45 3.41 17.69 19.32
CA LYS A 45 2.14 17.87 18.59
C LYS A 45 1.75 19.35 18.48
N LEU A 46 1.87 20.11 19.56
CA LEU A 46 1.66 21.57 19.54
C LEU A 46 2.62 22.26 18.58
N ARG A 47 3.90 21.86 18.59
CA ARG A 47 4.89 22.39 17.66
C ARG A 47 4.50 22.14 16.22
N PHE A 48 4.02 20.94 15.87
CA PHE A 48 3.72 20.58 14.48
C PHE A 48 2.34 21.02 13.98
N LEU A 49 1.32 21.04 14.83
CA LEU A 49 -0.08 21.19 14.41
C LEU A 49 -0.79 22.38 15.05
N GLY A 50 -0.15 23.05 16.01
CA GLY A 50 -0.67 24.23 16.68
C GLY A 50 -1.63 23.93 17.82
N ALA A 51 -2.37 24.96 18.24
CA ALA A 51 -3.27 24.88 19.40
C ALA A 51 -4.34 23.78 19.26
N GLY A 52 -4.55 23.03 20.35
CA GLY A 52 -5.47 21.90 20.42
C GLY A 52 -4.88 20.58 19.93
N ALA A 53 -3.64 20.56 19.43
CA ALA A 53 -3.02 19.33 18.96
C ALA A 53 -2.52 18.40 20.09
N ASP A 54 -2.27 18.94 21.29
CA ASP A 54 -1.77 18.22 22.46
C ASP A 54 -2.72 17.14 22.98
N THR A 55 -4.00 17.18 22.61
CA THR A 55 -5.00 16.19 23.00
C THR A 55 -5.04 14.96 22.09
N ASN A 56 -4.41 15.02 20.90
CA ASN A 56 -4.38 13.89 19.99
C ASN A 56 -3.49 12.77 20.54
N SER A 57 -3.82 11.52 20.23
CA SER A 57 -2.96 10.39 20.54
C SER A 57 -1.64 10.45 19.74
N ASN A 58 -0.65 9.65 20.15
CA ASN A 58 0.57 9.50 19.32
C ASN A 58 0.26 8.84 17.98
N ALA A 59 -0.75 7.96 17.96
CA ALA A 59 -1.15 7.23 16.75
C ALA A 59 -1.89 8.15 15.76
N GLY A 60 -2.78 9.02 16.23
CA GLY A 60 -3.38 10.08 15.40
C GLY A 60 -2.32 11.05 14.85
N PHE A 61 -1.29 11.40 15.64
CA PHE A 61 -0.17 12.19 15.12
C PHE A 61 0.66 11.41 14.09
N ALA A 62 0.84 10.10 14.26
CA ALA A 62 1.49 9.24 13.28
C ALA A 62 0.72 9.17 11.94
N ASP A 63 -0.61 9.17 11.96
CA ASP A 63 -1.42 9.30 10.75
C ASP A 63 -1.19 10.65 10.06
N ALA A 64 -1.13 11.75 10.83
CA ALA A 64 -0.83 13.06 10.30
C ALA A 64 0.54 13.11 9.60
N LEU A 65 1.56 12.45 10.16
CA LEU A 65 2.88 12.32 9.50
C LEU A 65 2.82 11.51 8.20
N SER A 66 1.92 10.54 8.12
CA SER A 66 1.80 9.60 7.00
C SER A 66 1.10 10.19 5.77
N VAL A 67 0.36 11.31 5.92
CA VAL A 67 -0.41 11.93 4.82
C VAL A 67 0.45 12.32 3.62
N LEU A 68 1.76 12.52 3.82
CA LEU A 68 2.75 12.80 2.77
C LEU A 68 2.77 11.73 1.68
N PHE A 69 2.43 10.49 2.04
CA PHE A 69 2.50 9.33 1.15
C PHE A 69 1.13 8.93 0.60
N TYR A 70 0.02 9.53 1.02
CA TYR A 70 -1.33 9.10 0.62
C TYR A 70 -1.59 9.30 -0.87
N GLN A 71 -0.97 10.33 -1.46
CA GLN A 71 -1.04 10.59 -2.90
C GLN A 71 -0.16 9.65 -3.74
N TRP A 72 0.76 8.90 -3.12
CA TRP A 72 1.72 8.05 -3.82
C TRP A 72 1.04 7.08 -4.78
N GLN A 73 0.07 6.30 -4.29
CA GLN A 73 -0.62 5.32 -5.13
C GLN A 73 -1.21 5.94 -6.40
N SER A 74 -1.59 7.21 -6.33
CA SER A 74 -2.21 7.92 -7.44
C SER A 74 -1.22 8.64 -8.33
N TYR A 75 -0.06 9.09 -7.84
CA TYR A 75 0.78 10.04 -8.57
C TYR A 75 2.29 9.80 -8.44
N GLY A 76 2.71 8.79 -7.67
CA GLY A 76 4.11 8.54 -7.36
C GLY A 76 4.72 9.69 -6.56
N VAL A 77 5.89 10.13 -6.98
CA VAL A 77 6.56 11.32 -6.41
C VAL A 77 5.81 12.62 -6.73
N ASP A 78 5.05 12.65 -7.82
CA ASP A 78 4.28 13.81 -8.27
C ASP A 78 2.90 13.87 -7.58
N GLY A 79 2.03 14.78 -8.03
CA GLY A 79 0.67 14.95 -7.46
C GLY A 79 0.31 16.39 -7.10
N GLY A 80 1.30 17.29 -7.16
CA GLY A 80 1.12 18.71 -6.87
C GLY A 80 1.25 19.02 -5.38
N THR A 81 0.42 19.92 -4.88
CA THR A 81 0.49 20.40 -3.49
C THR A 81 0.21 19.27 -2.50
N GLY A 82 1.11 19.13 -1.52
CA GLY A 82 0.98 18.10 -0.49
C GLY A 82 1.51 16.72 -0.89
N ALA A 83 1.99 16.56 -2.13
CA ALA A 83 2.62 15.34 -2.61
C ALA A 83 4.09 15.24 -2.19
N VAL A 84 4.68 14.05 -2.41
CA VAL A 84 6.06 13.73 -2.01
C VAL A 84 7.08 14.71 -2.59
N ARG A 85 7.00 15.09 -3.88
CA ARG A 85 7.91 16.06 -4.49
C ARG A 85 7.84 17.42 -3.81
N ASP A 86 6.65 17.96 -3.62
CA ASP A 86 6.42 19.28 -3.00
C ASP A 86 7.00 19.32 -1.57
N PHE A 87 6.86 18.22 -0.83
CA PHE A 87 7.47 18.07 0.49
C PHE A 87 9.00 17.91 0.44
N CYS A 88 9.50 17.00 -0.38
CA CYS A 88 10.92 16.69 -0.44
C CYS A 88 11.75 17.85 -0.96
N ASP A 89 11.27 18.59 -1.97
CA ASP A 89 11.92 19.80 -2.48
C ASP A 89 12.04 20.85 -1.37
N TRP A 90 11.06 20.91 -0.46
CA TRP A 90 11.11 21.78 0.71
C TRP A 90 12.15 21.31 1.74
N ILE A 91 12.00 20.09 2.27
CA ILE A 91 12.85 19.66 3.40
C ILE A 91 14.31 19.44 2.99
N SER A 92 14.55 19.12 1.71
CA SER A 92 15.89 18.92 1.18
C SER A 92 16.59 20.23 0.82
N THR A 93 15.93 21.39 0.91
CA THR A 93 16.54 22.69 0.57
C THR A 93 16.82 23.51 1.82
N ASP A 94 18.09 23.84 2.08
CA ASP A 94 18.42 24.86 3.07
C ASP A 94 18.11 26.24 2.51
N ARG A 95 17.04 26.86 3.03
CA ARG A 95 16.59 28.18 2.60
C ARG A 95 17.54 29.32 2.95
N GLN A 96 18.48 29.13 3.89
CA GLN A 96 19.46 30.16 4.24
C GLN A 96 20.62 30.19 3.24
N SER A 97 21.13 29.02 2.85
CA SER A 97 22.26 28.90 1.91
C SER A 97 21.83 28.70 0.46
N GLY A 98 20.58 28.31 0.20
CA GLY A 98 20.09 27.92 -1.12
C GLY A 98 20.59 26.55 -1.60
N THR A 99 21.27 25.77 -0.76
CA THR A 99 21.83 24.47 -1.14
C THR A 99 20.85 23.32 -0.90
N THR A 100 20.93 22.28 -1.72
CA THR A 100 20.19 21.03 -1.51
C THR A 100 20.97 20.04 -0.65
N ALA A 101 20.24 19.13 0.01
CA ALA A 101 20.81 18.11 0.88
C ALA A 101 21.77 17.19 0.12
N PRO A 102 22.91 16.82 0.71
CA PRO A 102 23.80 15.83 0.12
C PRO A 102 23.12 14.44 0.09
N ALA A 103 23.76 13.45 -0.53
CA ALA A 103 23.16 12.12 -0.73
C ALA A 103 22.82 11.39 0.59
N GLU A 104 23.52 11.72 1.68
CA GLU A 104 23.27 11.24 3.03
C GLU A 104 22.13 11.95 3.78
N GLY A 105 21.60 13.04 3.24
CA GLY A 105 20.56 13.86 3.87
C GLY A 105 21.10 14.93 4.83
N TRP A 106 20.22 15.84 5.24
CA TRP A 106 20.52 16.83 6.28
C TRP A 106 20.63 16.25 7.68
N ALA A 107 19.94 15.15 7.99
CA ALA A 107 20.03 14.53 9.30
C ALA A 107 21.48 14.10 9.62
N ALA A 108 22.19 13.56 8.62
CA ALA A 108 23.59 13.15 8.76
C ALA A 108 24.57 14.34 8.85
N SER A 109 24.30 15.42 8.11
CA SER A 109 25.25 16.54 7.94
C SER A 109 24.99 17.74 8.86
N LYS A 110 23.73 17.97 9.25
CA LYS A 110 23.26 19.09 10.09
C LYS A 110 22.47 18.66 11.32
N GLY A 111 22.18 17.37 11.48
CA GLY A 111 21.42 16.81 12.60
C GLY A 111 19.91 16.79 12.36
N VAL A 112 19.23 15.88 13.06
CA VAL A 112 17.77 15.66 12.91
C VAL A 112 16.93 16.88 13.28
N ASP A 113 17.38 17.71 14.23
CA ASP A 113 16.70 18.96 14.61
C ASP A 113 16.56 19.93 13.44
N PHE A 114 17.54 19.96 12.52
CA PHE A 114 17.46 20.74 11.30
C PHE A 114 16.33 20.24 10.41
N VAL A 115 16.22 18.92 10.21
CA VAL A 115 15.16 18.30 9.41
C VAL A 115 13.78 18.57 10.02
N LEU A 116 13.62 18.37 11.33
CA LEU A 116 12.36 18.66 12.04
C LEU A 116 11.95 20.12 11.89
N LYS A 117 12.92 21.05 11.89
CA LYS A 117 12.66 22.48 11.63
C LYS A 117 12.21 22.72 10.18
N GLN A 118 12.81 22.05 9.19
CA GLN A 118 12.36 22.19 7.81
C GLN A 118 10.94 21.64 7.63
N TRP A 119 10.65 20.46 8.18
CA TRP A 119 9.32 19.83 8.09
C TRP A 119 8.24 20.74 8.66
N VAL A 120 8.41 21.22 9.89
CA VAL A 120 7.40 22.07 10.55
C VAL A 120 7.22 23.43 9.88
N THR A 121 8.20 23.91 9.12
CA THR A 121 8.09 25.18 8.40
C THR A 121 7.54 25.02 6.98
N TRP A 122 7.28 23.80 6.52
CA TRP A 122 6.68 23.55 5.22
C TRP A 122 5.29 24.20 5.12
N PRO A 123 5.08 25.16 4.20
CA PRO A 123 3.84 25.95 4.15
C PRO A 123 2.58 25.11 3.93
N ASN A 124 2.72 23.95 3.29
CA ASN A 124 1.60 23.06 2.96
C ASN A 124 1.33 22.01 4.03
N TRP A 125 2.09 21.98 5.14
CA TRP A 125 1.97 20.94 6.17
C TRP A 125 0.55 20.86 6.78
N ALA A 126 0.05 21.94 7.37
CA ALA A 126 -1.27 21.92 8.01
C ALA A 126 -2.40 21.73 6.98
N THR A 127 -2.20 22.22 5.76
CA THR A 127 -3.09 21.99 4.61
C THR A 127 -3.17 20.50 4.29
N ALA A 128 -2.03 19.81 4.12
CA ALA A 128 -1.99 18.39 3.80
C ALA A 128 -2.65 17.53 4.89
N VAL A 129 -2.39 17.82 6.17
CA VAL A 129 -3.04 17.12 7.30
C VAL A 129 -4.56 17.30 7.26
N ASN A 130 -5.03 18.54 7.15
CA ASN A 130 -6.47 18.83 7.18
C ASN A 130 -7.22 18.25 5.97
N MET A 131 -6.63 18.23 4.77
CA MET A 131 -7.26 17.64 3.57
C MET A 131 -7.40 16.12 3.68
N ASN A 132 -6.41 15.45 4.28
CA ASN A 132 -6.38 13.99 4.30
C ASN A 132 -7.05 13.38 5.54
N LEU A 133 -7.22 14.15 6.62
CA LEU A 133 -7.81 13.66 7.88
C LEU A 133 -9.13 14.36 8.26
N GLY A 134 -9.64 15.28 7.44
CA GLY A 134 -10.91 15.98 7.73
C GLY A 134 -10.84 16.90 8.95
N SER A 135 -9.63 17.27 9.38
CA SER A 135 -9.36 18.07 10.58
C SER A 135 -9.29 19.58 10.29
N ASN A 136 -9.15 20.39 11.33
CA ASN A 136 -8.98 21.85 11.25
C ASN A 136 -7.84 22.34 12.17
N CYS A 137 -6.72 21.63 12.12
CA CYS A 137 -5.48 21.98 12.79
C CYS A 137 -4.97 23.33 12.29
N LYS A 138 -4.55 24.18 13.23
CA LYS A 138 -4.13 25.56 12.92
C LYS A 138 -2.78 25.63 12.22
N GLY A 139 -1.98 24.59 12.41
CA GLY A 139 -0.60 24.54 11.96
C GLY A 139 0.36 25.23 12.95
N PRO A 140 1.66 25.09 12.70
CA PRO A 140 2.70 25.71 13.50
C PRO A 140 2.65 27.23 13.42
N ALA A 141 2.90 27.89 14.55
CA ALA A 141 2.93 29.36 14.63
C ALA A 141 3.99 30.00 13.70
N GLU A 142 5.03 29.25 13.32
CA GLU A 142 6.19 29.74 12.57
C GLU A 142 6.10 29.57 11.04
N GLY A 143 4.98 29.14 10.43
CA GLY A 143 4.98 29.09 8.96
C GLY A 143 3.76 28.58 8.20
N SER A 144 2.80 27.88 8.80
CA SER A 144 1.67 27.33 8.03
C SER A 144 0.35 27.65 8.71
N LYS A 145 -0.45 28.51 8.08
CA LYS A 145 -1.89 28.59 8.32
C LYS A 145 -2.54 27.71 7.27
N ALA A 146 -3.42 26.79 7.70
CA ALA A 146 -4.18 25.95 6.76
C ALA A 146 -4.88 26.82 5.70
N ASN A 147 -4.60 26.56 4.43
CA ASN A 147 -5.21 27.29 3.32
C ASN A 147 -6.62 26.73 3.07
N ARG A 148 -7.64 27.37 3.67
CA ARG A 148 -9.03 26.93 3.58
C ARG A 148 -9.59 26.89 2.16
N THR A 149 -9.02 27.63 1.21
CA THR A 149 -9.45 27.60 -0.20
C THR A 149 -8.97 26.33 -0.91
N LEU A 150 -7.80 25.80 -0.56
CA LEU A 150 -7.31 24.52 -1.09
C LEU A 150 -8.09 23.33 -0.50
N MET A 151 -8.63 23.46 0.73
CA MET A 151 -9.49 22.45 1.37
C MET A 151 -10.81 22.20 0.61
N ALA A 152 -11.24 23.10 -0.28
CA ALA A 152 -12.50 22.92 -1.03
C ALA A 152 -12.47 21.71 -1.99
N HIS A 153 -11.27 21.20 -2.30
CA HIS A 153 -11.07 19.97 -3.08
C HIS A 153 -10.71 18.76 -2.21
N SER A 154 -10.88 18.88 -0.88
CA SER A 154 -10.66 17.77 0.04
C SER A 154 -11.61 16.62 -0.29
N PRO A 155 -11.13 15.37 -0.38
CA PRO A 155 -11.99 14.21 -0.54
C PRO A 155 -12.84 13.96 0.72
N LEU A 156 -12.43 14.50 1.87
CA LEU A 156 -13.17 14.43 3.13
C LEU A 156 -13.93 15.72 3.38
N LYS A 157 -15.17 15.59 3.86
CA LYS A 157 -15.90 16.74 4.40
C LYS A 157 -15.20 17.17 5.70
N MET A 158 -14.96 18.48 5.82
CA MET A 158 -14.47 19.05 7.07
C MET A 158 -15.62 19.02 8.08
N GLU A 159 -15.63 18.00 8.94
CA GLU A 159 -16.75 17.71 9.84
C GLU A 159 -16.54 18.27 11.26
N VAL A 160 -15.34 18.77 11.58
CA VAL A 160 -14.95 19.07 12.97
C VAL A 160 -14.41 20.48 13.19
N ASP A 161 -14.88 21.10 14.28
CA ASP A 161 -14.31 22.29 14.88
C ASP A 161 -13.09 21.92 15.75
N GLY A 162 -11.88 21.93 15.18
CA GLY A 162 -10.65 21.77 15.97
C GLY A 162 -9.57 20.93 15.29
N CYS A 163 -8.50 20.65 16.04
CA CYS A 163 -7.43 19.75 15.60
C CYS A 163 -7.67 18.34 16.18
N ASP A 164 -8.67 17.65 15.64
CA ASP A 164 -8.95 16.24 15.96
C ASP A 164 -8.52 15.39 14.77
N LEU A 165 -7.60 14.46 15.00
CA LEU A 165 -6.99 13.61 13.97
C LEU A 165 -7.66 12.23 13.87
N GLU A 166 -8.59 11.90 14.77
CA GLU A 166 -9.12 10.54 14.95
C GLU A 166 -10.64 10.47 14.84
N THR A 167 -11.24 11.48 14.20
CA THR A 167 -12.68 11.57 13.97
C THR A 167 -13.15 10.46 13.02
N ALA A 168 -14.25 9.80 13.39
CA ALA A 168 -14.93 8.85 12.53
C ALA A 168 -15.56 9.57 11.32
N SER A 169 -15.43 8.97 10.13
CA SER A 169 -16.00 9.55 8.92
C SER A 169 -17.53 9.43 8.91
N SER A 170 -18.24 10.49 8.52
CA SER A 170 -19.68 10.42 8.19
C SER A 170 -19.96 10.15 6.71
N ASP A 171 -18.92 10.03 5.88
CA ASP A 171 -19.07 9.80 4.44
C ASP A 171 -19.52 8.34 4.16
N PRO A 172 -20.62 8.12 3.43
CA PRO A 172 -21.15 6.77 3.19
C PRO A 172 -20.17 5.82 2.49
N ASP A 173 -19.36 6.32 1.55
CA ASP A 173 -18.41 5.49 0.83
C ASP A 173 -17.26 5.10 1.77
N ALA A 174 -16.75 6.04 2.56
CA ALA A 174 -15.74 5.77 3.59
C ALA A 174 -16.24 4.79 4.66
N ILE A 175 -17.49 4.93 5.13
CA ILE A 175 -18.10 4.03 6.10
C ILE A 175 -18.19 2.61 5.52
N SER A 176 -18.75 2.47 4.32
CA SER A 176 -18.95 1.16 3.69
C SER A 176 -17.62 0.44 3.40
N TRP A 177 -16.59 1.18 2.98
CA TRP A 177 -15.26 0.64 2.76
C TRP A 177 -14.59 0.24 4.08
N THR A 178 -14.68 1.08 5.10
CA THR A 178 -14.15 0.79 6.44
C THR A 178 -14.77 -0.47 7.02
N TYR A 179 -16.08 -0.66 6.86
CA TYR A 179 -16.74 -1.89 7.30
C TYR A 179 -16.14 -3.14 6.62
N GLN A 180 -15.91 -3.12 5.31
CA GLN A 180 -15.36 -4.26 4.57
C GLN A 180 -13.97 -4.66 5.07
N TYR A 181 -13.05 -3.71 5.24
CA TYR A 181 -11.71 -4.06 5.69
C TYR A 181 -11.60 -4.30 7.20
N CYS A 182 -12.47 -3.71 8.03
CA CYS A 182 -12.53 -3.99 9.46
C CYS A 182 -13.16 -5.34 9.79
N THR A 183 -13.90 -5.94 8.86
CA THR A 183 -14.52 -7.26 9.04
C THR A 183 -13.76 -8.37 8.33
N GLN A 184 -13.44 -8.18 7.05
CA GLN A 184 -12.97 -9.26 6.18
C GLN A 184 -11.55 -9.02 5.67
N TRP A 185 -11.23 -7.87 5.08
CA TRP A 185 -10.05 -7.77 4.20
C TRP A 185 -8.74 -7.47 4.94
N GLY A 186 -8.77 -6.76 6.07
CA GLY A 186 -7.56 -6.38 6.80
C GLY A 186 -6.62 -5.45 6.02
N PHE A 187 -7.18 -4.45 5.33
CA PHE A 187 -6.53 -3.42 4.48
C PHE A 187 -5.70 -2.40 5.28
N PHE A 188 -4.96 -2.84 6.29
CA PHE A 188 -4.28 -1.97 7.22
C PHE A 188 -2.93 -1.49 6.67
N GLN A 189 -2.73 -0.17 6.64
CA GLN A 189 -1.55 0.50 6.08
C GLN A 189 -0.70 1.09 7.21
N TYR A 190 -0.13 0.20 8.04
CA TYR A 190 0.68 0.62 9.18
C TYR A 190 2.18 0.62 8.87
N SER A 191 3.00 1.03 9.83
CA SER A 191 4.43 1.29 9.66
C SER A 191 5.27 0.13 9.13
N ASN A 192 6.25 0.50 8.28
CA ASN A 192 7.31 -0.36 7.78
C ASN A 192 8.55 -0.26 8.71
N ILE A 193 8.41 -0.62 9.99
CA ILE A 193 9.47 -0.55 11.00
C ILE A 193 10.75 -1.28 10.57
N GLY A 194 11.86 -0.56 10.40
CA GLY A 194 13.15 -1.10 9.97
C GLY A 194 13.98 -0.03 9.26
N ASP A 195 15.02 -0.44 8.55
CA ASP A 195 15.98 0.47 7.90
C ASP A 195 15.34 1.41 6.85
N HIS A 196 14.17 1.03 6.33
CA HIS A 196 13.42 1.80 5.33
C HIS A 196 12.21 2.54 5.93
N GLN A 197 12.09 2.61 7.26
CA GLN A 197 10.91 3.15 7.93
C GLN A 197 10.61 4.59 7.48
N LEU A 198 9.45 4.77 6.85
CA LEU A 198 8.92 6.08 6.44
C LEU A 198 7.81 6.59 7.38
N VAL A 199 7.18 5.67 8.10
CA VAL A 199 6.01 5.94 8.93
C VAL A 199 6.31 5.63 10.38
N SER A 200 5.81 6.47 11.29
CA SER A 200 5.99 6.35 12.74
C SER A 200 5.49 5.01 13.26
N LYS A 201 6.23 4.42 14.22
CA LYS A 201 5.88 3.14 14.86
C LYS A 201 4.55 3.18 15.62
N TYR A 202 4.03 4.38 15.94
CA TYR A 202 2.73 4.55 16.59
C TYR A 202 1.55 4.36 15.62
N ASN A 203 1.78 4.42 14.30
CA ASN A 203 0.86 3.84 13.35
C ASN A 203 1.20 2.34 13.24
N ASP A 204 0.60 1.56 14.13
CA ASP A 204 0.75 0.11 14.23
C ASP A 204 -0.58 -0.60 13.96
N GLN A 205 -0.55 -1.94 13.98
CA GLN A 205 -1.74 -2.75 13.76
C GLN A 205 -2.84 -2.51 14.81
N GLN A 206 -2.48 -2.21 16.06
CA GLN A 206 -3.44 -1.97 17.11
C GLN A 206 -4.20 -0.67 16.86
N HIS A 207 -3.49 0.40 16.45
CA HIS A 207 -4.12 1.65 16.05
C HIS A 207 -5.11 1.47 14.89
N GLN A 208 -4.78 0.63 13.90
CA GLN A 208 -5.69 0.33 12.79
C GLN A 208 -6.96 -0.41 13.26
N ILE A 209 -6.83 -1.30 14.25
CA ILE A 209 -7.99 -1.93 14.92
C ILE A 209 -8.77 -0.91 15.76
N ASP A 210 -8.09 0.03 16.40
CA ASP A 210 -8.73 1.09 17.18
C ASP A 210 -9.50 2.05 16.29
N TYR A 211 -8.98 2.36 15.10
CA TYR A 211 -9.70 3.09 14.05
C TYR A 211 -11.02 2.39 13.70
N CYS A 212 -11.00 1.07 13.47
CA CYS A 212 -12.22 0.30 13.24
C CYS A 212 -13.23 0.42 14.38
N ASN A 213 -12.76 0.36 15.63
CA ASN A 213 -13.63 0.48 16.80
C ASN A 213 -14.17 1.91 16.97
N ARG A 214 -13.39 2.93 16.62
CA ARG A 214 -13.85 4.33 16.64
C ARG A 214 -14.91 4.58 15.56
N GLN A 215 -14.73 4.02 14.36
CA GLN A 215 -15.72 4.14 13.29
C GLN A 215 -17.03 3.39 13.61
N PHE A 216 -16.93 2.26 14.32
CA PHE A 216 -18.06 1.41 14.70
C PHE A 216 -18.04 1.10 16.20
N PRO A 217 -18.45 2.06 17.06
CA PRO A 217 -18.29 1.96 18.52
C PRO A 217 -18.99 0.73 19.12
N ASP A 218 -20.15 0.36 18.59
CA ASP A 218 -20.91 -0.83 19.04
C ASP A 218 -20.58 -2.08 18.22
N GLY A 219 -19.64 -2.01 17.28
CA GLY A 219 -19.33 -3.09 16.34
C GLY A 219 -18.92 -4.39 17.04
N LYS A 220 -18.04 -4.30 18.04
CA LYS A 220 -17.59 -5.46 18.82
C LYS A 220 -18.69 -6.01 19.73
N SER A 221 -19.40 -5.14 20.47
CA SER A 221 -20.42 -5.54 21.42
C SER A 221 -21.66 -6.15 20.76
N SER A 222 -21.99 -5.69 19.55
CA SER A 222 -23.06 -6.25 18.72
C SER A 222 -22.68 -7.52 17.95
N GLY A 223 -21.39 -7.87 17.91
CA GLY A 223 -20.86 -8.98 17.11
C GLY A 223 -20.74 -8.68 15.61
N LEU A 224 -20.93 -7.43 15.19
CA LEU A 224 -20.75 -6.99 13.79
C LEU A 224 -19.28 -6.95 13.38
N LEU A 225 -18.39 -6.55 14.30
CA LEU A 225 -16.95 -6.52 14.07
C LEU A 225 -16.24 -7.65 14.83
N PRO A 226 -15.34 -8.39 14.17
CA PRO A 226 -14.42 -9.29 14.86
C PRO A 226 -13.36 -8.49 15.64
N ALA A 227 -12.61 -9.16 16.52
CA ALA A 227 -11.50 -8.53 17.25
C ALA A 227 -10.36 -8.06 16.32
N ILE A 228 -10.12 -8.83 15.26
CA ILE A 228 -9.20 -8.55 14.15
C ILE A 228 -9.93 -8.94 12.85
N PRO A 229 -9.74 -8.23 11.73
CA PRO A 229 -10.35 -8.62 10.46
C PRO A 229 -10.01 -10.06 10.07
N LYS A 230 -10.98 -10.76 9.48
CA LYS A 230 -10.89 -12.17 9.07
C LYS A 230 -10.11 -12.37 7.76
N ALA A 231 -8.99 -11.68 7.61
CA ALA A 231 -8.19 -11.67 6.38
C ALA A 231 -7.73 -13.08 5.98
N ASP A 232 -7.39 -13.93 6.96
CA ASP A 232 -7.00 -15.32 6.70
C ASP A 232 -8.16 -16.17 6.15
N GLU A 233 -9.40 -15.95 6.62
CA GLU A 233 -10.58 -16.63 6.08
C GLU A 233 -10.83 -16.19 4.64
N THR A 234 -10.74 -14.89 4.35
CA THR A 234 -10.85 -14.33 3.00
C THR A 234 -9.77 -14.90 2.08
N ASN A 235 -8.51 -14.88 2.51
CA ASN A 235 -7.39 -15.42 1.73
C ASN A 235 -7.52 -16.92 1.50
N LYS A 236 -7.96 -17.70 2.50
CA LYS A 236 -8.21 -19.13 2.36
C LYS A 236 -9.35 -19.41 1.37
N HIS A 237 -10.43 -18.63 1.41
CA HIS A 237 -11.57 -18.82 0.53
C HIS A 237 -11.23 -18.51 -0.94
N PHE A 238 -10.48 -17.44 -1.19
CA PHE A 238 -10.15 -16.99 -2.55
C PHE A 238 -8.78 -17.46 -3.05
N GLY A 239 -7.95 -18.12 -2.22
CA GLY A 239 -6.64 -18.65 -2.60
C GLY A 239 -5.46 -17.68 -2.42
N GLY A 240 -5.70 -16.44 -1.95
CA GLY A 240 -4.65 -15.45 -1.65
C GLY A 240 -3.63 -15.29 -2.79
N TRP A 241 -2.33 -15.27 -2.46
CA TRP A 241 -1.25 -15.20 -3.46
C TRP A 241 -1.19 -16.39 -4.42
N THR A 242 -1.75 -17.53 -4.02
CA THR A 242 -1.71 -18.78 -4.78
C THR A 242 -2.90 -18.94 -5.72
N ILE A 243 -3.83 -17.97 -5.77
CA ILE A 243 -4.97 -18.02 -6.68
C ILE A 243 -4.47 -18.12 -8.13
N ARG A 244 -5.02 -19.07 -8.90
CA ARG A 244 -4.72 -19.28 -10.32
C ARG A 244 -6.02 -19.44 -11.14
N PRO A 245 -6.82 -18.38 -11.25
CA PRO A 245 -8.04 -18.44 -12.04
C PRO A 245 -7.71 -18.48 -13.53
N SER A 246 -8.48 -19.23 -14.32
CA SER A 246 -8.35 -19.23 -15.78
C SER A 246 -8.72 -17.87 -16.35
N GLN A 247 -8.07 -17.47 -17.44
CA GLN A 247 -8.41 -16.24 -18.19
C GLN A 247 -8.34 -14.96 -17.33
N VAL A 248 -7.34 -14.90 -16.45
CA VAL A 248 -7.05 -13.70 -15.64
C VAL A 248 -5.69 -13.15 -16.00
N PHE A 249 -5.65 -11.85 -16.26
CA PHE A 249 -4.45 -11.07 -16.48
C PHE A 249 -4.14 -10.27 -15.23
N TRP A 250 -2.94 -10.46 -14.67
CA TRP A 250 -2.48 -9.74 -13.48
C TRP A 250 -1.56 -8.61 -13.88
N SER A 251 -2.03 -7.37 -13.83
CA SER A 251 -1.20 -6.18 -14.00
C SER A 251 -1.01 -5.43 -12.69
N GLY A 252 0.11 -4.74 -12.57
CA GLY A 252 0.41 -3.90 -11.41
C GLY A 252 1.58 -2.96 -11.69
N GLY A 253 1.69 -1.89 -10.92
CA GLY A 253 2.81 -0.95 -11.02
C GLY A 253 4.03 -1.43 -10.24
N GLN A 254 5.23 -1.21 -10.76
CA GLN A 254 6.49 -1.53 -10.08
C GLN A 254 6.55 -0.98 -8.65
N PHE A 255 6.09 0.26 -8.46
CA PHE A 255 6.11 0.98 -7.19
C PHE A 255 4.72 1.11 -6.57
N ASP A 256 3.75 0.30 -7.01
CA ASP A 256 2.44 0.21 -6.37
C ASP A 256 2.59 -0.39 -4.96
N PRO A 257 2.22 0.35 -3.90
CA PRO A 257 2.21 -0.15 -2.52
C PRO A 257 1.46 -1.48 -2.33
N TRP A 258 0.36 -1.66 -3.08
CA TRP A 258 -0.49 -2.85 -3.01
C TRP A 258 0.11 -4.08 -3.68
N ARG A 259 1.14 -3.90 -4.51
CA ARG A 259 1.79 -5.01 -5.23
C ARG A 259 2.27 -6.09 -4.28
N THR A 260 2.86 -5.68 -3.15
CA THR A 260 3.41 -6.59 -2.12
C THR A 260 2.36 -7.52 -1.51
N LEU A 261 1.08 -7.18 -1.60
CA LEU A 261 -0.06 -7.92 -1.07
C LEU A 261 -0.86 -8.67 -2.15
N SER A 262 -0.32 -8.76 -3.36
CA SER A 262 -0.96 -9.41 -4.52
C SER A 262 -0.11 -10.58 -5.07
N PRO A 263 -0.61 -11.40 -6.01
CA PRO A 263 0.20 -12.42 -6.69
C PRO A 263 1.43 -11.87 -7.44
N LEU A 264 1.54 -10.55 -7.61
CA LEU A 264 2.69 -9.84 -8.18
C LEU A 264 3.75 -9.46 -7.13
N SER A 265 3.60 -9.93 -5.89
CA SER A 265 4.56 -9.66 -4.82
C SER A 265 5.93 -10.26 -5.14
N ASP A 266 6.98 -9.45 -4.93
CA ASP A 266 8.39 -9.85 -5.00
C ASP A 266 8.99 -10.09 -3.61
N GLN A 267 8.21 -9.89 -2.55
CA GLN A 267 8.67 -9.95 -1.17
C GLN A 267 9.05 -11.37 -0.74
N ASP A 268 9.95 -11.50 0.22
CA ASP A 268 10.49 -12.82 0.63
C ASP A 268 9.49 -13.69 1.39
N PHE A 269 8.50 -13.07 2.03
CA PHE A 269 7.41 -13.80 2.67
C PHE A 269 6.33 -14.28 1.67
N ALA A 270 6.34 -13.78 0.43
CA ALA A 270 5.35 -14.12 -0.58
C ALA A 270 5.82 -15.29 -1.47
N PRO A 271 4.90 -16.12 -2.00
CA PRO A 271 5.24 -17.16 -2.97
C PRO A 271 5.96 -16.57 -4.19
N LYS A 272 7.11 -17.12 -4.56
CA LYS A 272 7.88 -16.69 -5.73
C LYS A 272 7.21 -17.22 -7.01
N ALA A 273 6.26 -16.46 -7.54
CA ALA A 273 5.61 -16.77 -8.81
C ALA A 273 6.55 -16.54 -10.00
N THR A 274 6.44 -17.38 -11.03
CA THR A 274 7.05 -17.10 -12.34
C THR A 274 6.08 -16.25 -13.15
N PHE A 275 6.55 -15.21 -13.83
CA PHE A 275 5.71 -14.33 -14.65
C PHE A 275 5.85 -14.69 -16.13
N THR A 276 4.73 -14.66 -16.86
CA THR A 276 4.71 -14.83 -18.32
C THR A 276 3.81 -13.80 -18.99
N GLN A 277 4.18 -13.42 -20.21
CA GLN A 277 3.36 -12.62 -21.12
C GLN A 277 2.75 -13.48 -22.24
N ASP A 278 2.98 -14.80 -22.20
CA ASP A 278 2.32 -15.75 -23.10
C ASP A 278 0.83 -15.81 -22.74
N ILE A 279 -0.01 -15.48 -23.70
CA ILE A 279 -1.47 -15.46 -23.52
C ILE A 279 -1.97 -16.89 -23.29
N PRO A 280 -2.59 -17.20 -22.13
CA PRO A 280 -3.14 -18.51 -21.86
C PRO A 280 -4.22 -18.92 -22.87
N THR A 281 -4.21 -20.19 -23.25
CA THR A 281 -5.27 -20.79 -24.09
C THR A 281 -6.59 -20.89 -23.31
N CYS A 282 -7.67 -21.16 -24.03
CA CYS A 282 -9.00 -21.22 -23.43
C CYS A 282 -9.20 -22.48 -22.58
N ALA A 283 -9.87 -22.32 -21.44
CA ALA A 283 -10.26 -23.38 -20.51
C ALA A 283 -9.15 -24.12 -19.73
N ALA A 284 -7.91 -23.62 -19.70
CA ALA A 284 -6.94 -24.09 -18.71
C ALA A 284 -6.89 -23.11 -17.51
N PRO A 285 -7.45 -23.45 -16.33
CA PRO A 285 -6.81 -22.98 -15.10
C PRO A 285 -5.37 -23.55 -15.08
N PRO A 286 -4.34 -22.78 -14.71
CA PRO A 286 -3.09 -23.40 -14.25
C PRO A 286 -3.50 -24.29 -13.09
N THR A 287 -3.28 -25.61 -13.19
CA THR A 287 -3.78 -26.58 -12.22
C THR A 287 -3.16 -26.33 -10.84
N ALA A 288 -3.77 -25.46 -10.04
CA ALA A 288 -3.51 -25.38 -8.62
C ALA A 288 -4.21 -26.58 -7.98
N SER A 289 -3.47 -27.66 -7.76
CA SER A 289 -3.87 -28.59 -6.70
C SER A 289 -3.63 -27.85 -5.38
N PRO A 290 -4.62 -27.70 -4.48
CA PRO A 290 -4.31 -27.30 -3.12
C PRO A 290 -3.37 -28.35 -2.52
N PRO A 291 -2.40 -27.99 -1.67
CA PRO A 291 -1.67 -29.00 -0.92
C PRO A 291 -2.71 -29.77 -0.09
N SER A 292 -2.89 -31.05 -0.39
CA SER A 292 -3.54 -31.95 0.56
C SER A 292 -2.63 -31.96 1.78
N TYR A 293 -3.10 -31.37 2.88
CA TYR A 293 -2.65 -31.84 4.19
C TYR A 293 -3.05 -33.31 4.24
N GLY A 294 -2.09 -34.19 3.95
CA GLY A 294 -2.23 -35.61 4.18
C GLY A 294 -2.26 -35.82 5.68
N ASP A 295 -3.38 -36.32 6.18
CA ASP A 295 -3.34 -37.15 7.37
C ASP A 295 -2.36 -38.29 7.07
N HIS A 296 -1.29 -38.36 7.86
CA HIS A 296 -0.39 -39.50 7.88
C HIS A 296 -1.16 -40.67 8.47
N ASP A 297 -1.74 -41.51 7.62
CA ASP A 297 -1.88 -42.92 7.91
C ASP A 297 -0.79 -43.64 7.11
N ASP A 298 0.22 -44.11 7.86
CA ASP A 298 1.17 -45.12 7.44
C ASP A 298 0.38 -46.36 6.98
N ASP A 299 0.68 -46.90 5.80
CA ASP A 299 0.92 -48.34 5.61
C ASP A 299 1.27 -48.66 4.14
N ASP A 300 2.21 -49.60 4.04
CA ASP A 300 2.56 -50.50 2.94
C ASP A 300 3.61 -50.10 1.88
N GLU A 301 4.75 -50.78 2.04
CA GLU A 301 5.82 -51.12 1.12
C GLU A 301 5.32 -51.70 -0.22
N ASN A 302 5.97 -51.33 -1.33
CA ASN A 302 6.78 -52.25 -2.15
C ASN A 302 7.36 -51.59 -3.41
N ASP A 303 8.49 -52.17 -3.80
CA ASP A 303 9.43 -51.85 -4.88
C ASP A 303 8.81 -51.76 -6.29
N ASP A 304 9.42 -50.93 -7.15
CA ASP A 304 10.08 -51.37 -8.39
C ASP A 304 10.73 -50.19 -9.13
N GLU A 305 12.03 -50.31 -9.40
CA GLU A 305 12.86 -49.44 -10.23
C GLU A 305 12.71 -49.80 -11.73
N ASP A 306 13.04 -48.82 -12.57
CA ASP A 306 13.18 -48.84 -14.04
C ASP A 306 11.90 -48.77 -14.87
N ASP A 307 11.54 -47.54 -15.30
CA ASP A 307 11.35 -47.22 -16.73
C ASP A 307 11.31 -45.70 -16.99
N ASP A 308 11.87 -45.32 -18.15
CA ASP A 308 11.61 -44.12 -18.95
C ASP A 308 12.25 -42.75 -18.61
N ALA A 309 13.53 -42.64 -18.97
CA ALA A 309 14.22 -41.35 -19.20
C ALA A 309 13.54 -40.46 -20.26
N GLU A 310 12.75 -41.05 -21.18
CA GLU A 310 11.98 -40.34 -22.21
C GLU A 310 10.70 -39.72 -21.62
N GLU A 311 10.04 -40.39 -20.67
CA GLU A 311 8.94 -39.81 -19.89
C GLU A 311 9.43 -38.67 -18.99
N ARG A 312 10.69 -38.74 -18.50
CA ARG A 312 11.34 -37.64 -17.77
C ARG A 312 11.59 -36.41 -18.66
N ALA A 313 11.93 -36.61 -19.94
CA ALA A 313 12.10 -35.54 -20.91
C ALA A 313 10.75 -34.91 -21.34
N GLN A 314 9.68 -35.70 -21.44
CA GLN A 314 8.33 -35.18 -21.69
C GLN A 314 7.71 -34.50 -20.45
N ARG A 315 7.97 -34.98 -19.22
CA ARG A 315 7.65 -34.27 -17.97
C ARG A 315 8.42 -32.94 -17.84
N SER A 316 9.59 -32.82 -18.47
CA SER A 316 10.36 -31.58 -18.56
C SER A 316 9.79 -30.57 -19.58
N ILE A 317 9.01 -31.02 -20.57
CA ILE A 317 8.40 -30.15 -21.58
C ILE A 317 7.00 -29.70 -21.15
N VAL A 318 6.28 -30.49 -20.35
CA VAL A 318 4.95 -30.13 -19.79
C VAL A 318 5.03 -29.20 -18.57
N LYS A 319 6.20 -29.04 -17.92
CA LYS A 319 6.40 -28.05 -16.84
C LYS A 319 6.45 -26.58 -17.29
N ARG A 320 6.26 -26.29 -18.58
CA ARG A 320 6.40 -24.92 -19.13
C ARG A 320 5.09 -24.11 -19.23
N GLY A 321 3.98 -24.56 -18.64
CA GLY A 321 2.70 -23.85 -18.77
C GLY A 321 1.77 -23.80 -17.55
N THR A 322 2.11 -24.40 -16.40
CA THR A 322 1.09 -24.67 -15.36
C THR A 322 1.26 -23.93 -14.03
N ASP A 323 2.34 -23.16 -13.83
CA ASP A 323 2.55 -22.33 -12.63
C ASP A 323 2.89 -20.84 -12.91
N ALA A 324 3.09 -20.48 -14.18
CA ALA A 324 3.41 -19.11 -14.57
C ALA A 324 2.16 -18.21 -14.52
N LEU A 325 2.27 -17.07 -13.86
CA LEU A 325 1.22 -16.06 -13.75
C LEU A 325 1.23 -15.20 -15.03
N PHE A 326 0.14 -15.25 -15.80
CA PHE A 326 -0.06 -14.35 -16.94
C PHE A 326 -0.18 -12.92 -16.43
N SER A 327 0.88 -12.14 -16.60
CA SER A 327 1.05 -10.90 -15.86
C SER A 327 1.91 -9.87 -16.58
N PHE A 328 1.78 -8.62 -16.14
CA PHE A 328 2.63 -7.53 -16.58
C PHE A 328 2.90 -6.55 -15.45
N LEU A 329 4.17 -6.41 -15.07
CA LEU A 329 4.61 -5.37 -14.15
C LEU A 329 4.94 -4.11 -14.96
N VAL A 330 4.18 -3.04 -14.75
CA VAL A 330 4.39 -1.76 -15.41
C VAL A 330 5.61 -1.07 -14.78
N PRO A 331 6.68 -0.81 -15.54
CA PRO A 331 7.87 -0.16 -15.00
C PRO A 331 7.57 1.29 -14.64
N ASP A 332 8.20 1.79 -13.57
CA ASP A 332 8.11 3.18 -13.12
C ASP A 332 6.65 3.67 -13.01
N ALA A 333 5.84 2.90 -12.28
CA ALA A 333 4.41 3.10 -12.19
C ALA A 333 3.85 2.67 -10.83
N GLU A 334 2.81 3.39 -10.40
CA GLU A 334 2.06 3.16 -9.17
C GLU A 334 0.71 2.47 -9.47
N HIS A 335 -0.31 2.74 -8.66
CA HIS A 335 -1.52 1.94 -8.60
C HIS A 335 -2.38 2.08 -9.86
N CYS A 336 -2.53 0.96 -10.57
CA CYS A 336 -3.36 0.82 -11.78
C CYS A 336 -3.05 1.84 -12.89
N PHE A 337 -1.78 2.19 -13.08
CA PHE A 337 -1.37 3.17 -14.12
C PHE A 337 -1.61 2.68 -15.56
N ASP A 338 -1.67 1.38 -15.77
CA ASP A 338 -2.13 0.76 -17.02
C ASP A 338 -3.58 1.11 -17.38
N PHE A 339 -4.45 1.42 -16.42
CA PHE A 339 -5.81 1.90 -16.70
C PHE A 339 -5.85 3.36 -17.18
N ARG A 340 -4.74 4.10 -17.03
CA ARG A 340 -4.64 5.50 -17.44
C ARG A 340 -4.09 5.62 -18.85
N THR A 341 -4.92 6.06 -19.79
CA THR A 341 -4.53 6.21 -21.20
C THR A 341 -3.45 7.27 -21.43
N SER A 342 -3.31 8.24 -20.51
CA SER A 342 -2.24 9.25 -20.52
C SER A 342 -0.87 8.71 -20.10
N VAL A 343 -0.82 7.58 -19.38
CA VAL A 343 0.44 6.96 -18.94
C VAL A 343 0.96 6.04 -20.04
N LYS A 344 2.13 6.39 -20.59
CA LYS A 344 2.75 5.68 -21.73
C LYS A 344 3.29 4.31 -21.32
N GLN A 345 3.84 4.20 -20.12
CA GLN A 345 4.40 2.99 -19.55
C GLN A 345 3.36 1.87 -19.46
N GLY A 346 2.08 2.21 -19.29
CA GLY A 346 0.97 1.27 -19.27
C GLY A 346 0.51 0.76 -20.64
N ALA A 347 0.98 1.34 -21.75
CA ALA A 347 0.52 0.97 -23.10
C ALA A 347 0.79 -0.51 -23.45
N PRO A 348 1.96 -1.10 -23.15
CA PRO A 348 2.20 -2.52 -23.38
C PRO A 348 1.25 -3.43 -22.60
N ALA A 349 0.97 -3.12 -21.32
CA ALA A 349 0.02 -3.89 -20.51
C ALA A 349 -1.39 -3.86 -21.11
N ARG A 350 -1.86 -2.67 -21.54
CA ARG A 350 -3.14 -2.53 -22.23
C ARG A 350 -3.18 -3.31 -23.54
N GLN A 351 -2.11 -3.28 -24.33
CA GLN A 351 -2.05 -4.04 -25.58
C GLN A 351 -2.16 -5.55 -25.30
N LEU A 352 -1.37 -6.04 -24.34
CA LEU A 352 -1.38 -7.45 -23.94
C LEU A 352 -2.77 -7.90 -23.44
N PHE A 353 -3.45 -7.07 -22.65
CA PHE A 353 -4.84 -7.31 -22.23
C PHE A 353 -5.80 -7.38 -23.42
N ASN A 354 -5.71 -6.45 -24.37
CA ASN A 354 -6.59 -6.45 -25.56
C ASN A 354 -6.38 -7.68 -26.44
N ASP A 355 -5.13 -8.12 -26.61
CA ASP A 355 -4.79 -9.32 -27.37
C ASP A 355 -5.34 -10.58 -26.67
N ALA A 356 -5.16 -10.68 -25.35
CA ALA A 356 -5.70 -11.78 -24.54
C ALA A 356 -7.23 -11.84 -24.60
N LEU A 357 -7.89 -10.71 -24.36
CA LEU A 357 -9.35 -10.59 -24.42
C LEU A 357 -9.88 -10.96 -25.82
N THR A 358 -9.22 -10.51 -26.89
CA THR A 358 -9.60 -10.86 -28.26
C THR A 358 -9.48 -12.36 -28.53
N GLY A 359 -8.44 -13.00 -27.97
CA GLY A 359 -8.29 -14.46 -28.00
C GLY A 359 -9.42 -15.17 -27.25
N TRP A 360 -9.64 -14.82 -25.98
CA TRP A 360 -10.63 -15.46 -25.12
C TRP A 360 -12.06 -15.26 -25.61
N LEU A 361 -12.42 -14.11 -26.18
CA LEU A 361 -13.75 -13.86 -26.75
C LEU A 361 -14.13 -14.85 -27.87
N LYS A 362 -13.16 -15.38 -28.62
CA LYS A 362 -13.43 -16.44 -29.63
C LYS A 362 -13.87 -17.74 -28.97
N CYS A 363 -13.41 -18.01 -27.76
CA CYS A 363 -13.73 -19.21 -27.01
C CYS A 363 -15.14 -19.15 -26.40
N PHE A 364 -15.57 -17.98 -25.94
CA PHE A 364 -16.96 -17.78 -25.54
C PHE A 364 -17.94 -17.96 -26.71
N LYS A 365 -17.60 -17.45 -27.90
CA LYS A 365 -18.44 -17.61 -29.10
C LYS A 365 -18.54 -19.06 -29.59
N SER A 366 -17.48 -19.85 -29.46
CA SER A 366 -17.50 -21.28 -29.83
C SER A 366 -18.21 -22.15 -28.79
N GLY A 367 -18.10 -21.81 -27.49
CA GLY A 367 -18.86 -22.46 -26.42
C GLY A 367 -20.38 -22.26 -26.56
N LEU A 368 -20.84 -21.09 -26.99
CA LEU A 368 -22.26 -20.81 -27.26
C LEU A 368 -22.82 -21.57 -28.47
N ASN A 369 -21.96 -22.00 -29.41
CA ASN A 369 -22.36 -22.77 -30.59
C ASN A 369 -22.27 -24.29 -30.37
N SER A 370 -21.85 -24.73 -29.17
CA SER A 370 -21.88 -26.13 -28.77
C SER A 370 -23.25 -26.44 -28.16
N PRO A 371 -23.93 -27.53 -28.54
CA PRO A 371 -25.19 -27.89 -27.91
C PRO A 371 -24.97 -28.08 -26.40
N PRO A 372 -25.92 -27.67 -25.53
CA PRO A 372 -25.78 -27.87 -24.10
C PRO A 372 -25.57 -29.37 -23.85
N THR A 373 -24.43 -29.73 -23.29
CA THR A 373 -24.22 -31.06 -22.74
C THR A 373 -25.17 -31.15 -21.55
N HIS A 374 -26.25 -31.91 -21.72
CA HIS A 374 -27.13 -32.31 -20.63
C HIS A 374 -26.28 -32.97 -19.54
N TYR A 375 -26.25 -32.35 -18.36
CA TYR A 375 -25.86 -33.01 -17.11
C TYR A 375 -26.96 -33.96 -16.67
#